data_AF-A0A8J4TRR8-F1
#
_entry.id   AF-A0A8J4TRR8-F1
#
_cell.length_a   1.000
_cell.length_b   1.000
_cell.length_c   1.000
_cell.angle_alpha   90.00
_cell.angle_beta   90.00
_cell.angle_gamma   90.00
#
_symmetry.space_group_name_H-M   'P 1'
#
loop_
_entity.id
_entity.type
_entity.pdbx_description
1 polymer ?
#
loop_
_entity_poly.entity_id
_entity_poly.type
_entity_poly.pdbx_seq_one_letter_code
_entity_poly.pdbx_strand_id
1 'polypeptide(L)'
;MPQKVAQGFTYEEIKISPEFQQSGFKIETIDKSISLTIPQVNKEHEGLYYCGKFNHEKVAVKLSDGALLTVTDDIDVKVSVFQSSVSDSVPAGASVTLQCSVLSESRAAELQVLWFRAAPPQSHPQIIYTHHNSSHQYP
;
A
#
# COMPACT_ATOMS: atom_id res chain seq x y z
N MET A 1 10.06 -17.19 -11.08
CA MET A 1 11.30 -17.09 -11.89
C MET A 1 11.39 -15.67 -12.43
N PRO A 2 12.59 -15.05 -12.51
CA PRO A 2 12.72 -13.70 -13.06
C PRO A 2 12.28 -13.66 -14.52
N GLN A 3 11.51 -12.64 -14.90
CA GLN A 3 11.11 -12.38 -16.28
C GLN A 3 11.97 -11.25 -16.86
N LYS A 4 12.44 -11.41 -18.10
CA LYS A 4 13.27 -10.39 -18.76
C LYS A 4 12.37 -9.41 -19.50
N VAL A 5 12.28 -8.18 -18.99
CA VAL A 5 11.48 -7.12 -19.61
C VAL A 5 12.11 -6.62 -20.91
N ALA A 6 13.41 -6.34 -20.91
CA ALA A 6 14.14 -5.89 -22.10
C ALA A 6 15.64 -6.13 -22.00
N GLN A 7 16.33 -5.92 -23.12
CA GLN A 7 17.78 -5.94 -23.22
C GLN A 7 18.26 -4.87 -24.21
N GLY A 8 19.43 -4.31 -23.95
CA GLY A 8 20.12 -3.43 -24.90
C GLY A 8 21.60 -3.79 -24.94
N PHE A 9 22.23 -3.58 -26.10
CA PHE A 9 23.68 -3.69 -26.23
C PHE A 9 24.28 -2.29 -26.27
N THR A 10 25.51 -2.13 -25.79
CA THR A 10 26.28 -0.91 -26.07
C THR A 10 26.31 -0.74 -27.59
N TYR A 11 25.76 0.36 -28.11
CA TYR A 11 25.63 0.69 -29.55
C TYR A 11 24.43 0.09 -30.32
N GLU A 12 23.53 -0.66 -29.70
CA GLU A 12 22.27 -1.09 -30.34
C GLU A 12 21.03 -0.49 -29.67
N GLU A 13 19.93 -0.45 -30.42
CA GLU A 13 18.61 -0.13 -29.88
C GLU A 13 18.18 -1.15 -28.82
N ILE A 14 17.49 -0.65 -27.79
CA ILE A 14 16.89 -1.49 -26.75
C ILE A 14 15.76 -2.31 -27.36
N LYS A 15 15.76 -3.62 -27.07
CA LYS A 15 14.72 -4.57 -27.49
C LYS A 15 13.89 -4.97 -26.29
N ILE A 16 12.61 -4.57 -26.31
CA ILE A 16 11.59 -5.05 -25.36
C ILE A 16 11.23 -6.49 -25.72
N SER A 17 11.18 -7.36 -24.71
CA SER A 17 10.81 -8.76 -24.91
C SER A 17 9.36 -8.86 -25.46
N PRO A 18 9.04 -9.85 -26.32
CA PRO A 18 7.74 -9.93 -26.98
C PRO A 18 6.55 -9.91 -26.03
N GLU A 19 6.70 -10.54 -24.86
CA GLU A 19 5.72 -10.64 -23.79
C GLU A 19 5.29 -9.28 -23.22
N PHE A 20 6.15 -8.26 -23.33
CA PHE A 20 5.95 -6.93 -22.75
C PHE A 20 5.76 -5.83 -23.80
N GLN A 21 5.61 -6.17 -25.08
CA GLN A 21 5.39 -5.18 -26.15
C GLN A 21 4.12 -4.34 -25.93
N GLN A 22 3.09 -4.93 -25.30
CA GLN A 22 1.80 -4.28 -25.02
C GLN A 22 1.63 -3.88 -23.55
N SER A 23 2.66 -4.02 -22.70
CA SER A 23 2.54 -3.69 -21.27
C SER A 23 2.60 -2.18 -20.99
N GLY A 24 2.92 -1.36 -21.98
CA GLY A 24 3.09 0.08 -21.81
C GLY A 24 4.38 0.48 -21.08
N PHE A 25 5.29 -0.48 -20.83
CA PHE A 25 6.62 -0.20 -20.30
C PHE A 25 7.41 0.65 -21.28
N LYS A 26 8.01 1.72 -20.78
CA LYS A 26 8.91 2.59 -21.54
C LYS A 26 10.32 2.35 -21.09
N ILE A 27 11.22 2.19 -22.05
CA ILE A 27 12.62 1.90 -21.76
C ILE A 27 13.49 2.82 -22.57
N GLU A 28 14.36 3.53 -21.88
CA GLU A 28 15.19 4.58 -22.46
C GLU A 28 16.64 4.39 -22.05
N THR A 29 17.55 4.77 -22.95
CA THR A 29 18.97 4.86 -22.61
C THR A 29 19.25 6.27 -22.11
N ILE A 30 19.63 6.39 -20.85
CA ILE A 30 20.07 7.66 -20.26
C ILE A 30 21.58 7.55 -20.08
N ASP A 31 22.33 8.33 -20.87
CA ASP A 31 23.80 8.24 -21.00
C ASP A 31 24.30 6.83 -21.40
N LYS A 32 24.75 6.06 -20.40
CA LYS A 32 25.24 4.67 -20.53
C LYS A 32 24.42 3.68 -19.70
N SER A 33 23.28 4.13 -19.18
CA SER A 33 22.37 3.39 -18.32
C SER A 33 21.05 3.11 -19.03
N ILE A 34 20.38 2.04 -18.60
CA ILE A 34 19.04 1.69 -19.07
C ILE A 34 18.06 2.09 -17.98
N SER A 35 17.05 2.87 -18.34
CA SER A 35 15.97 3.29 -17.45
C SER A 35 14.66 2.63 -17.85
N LEU A 36 13.97 2.00 -16.89
CA LEU A 36 12.63 1.46 -17.06
C LEU A 36 11.62 2.41 -16.41
N THR A 37 10.64 2.87 -17.17
CA THR A 37 9.52 3.68 -16.70
C THR A 37 8.22 2.91 -16.88
N ILE A 38 7.40 2.88 -15.83
CA ILE A 38 6.07 2.23 -15.81
C ILE A 38 5.03 3.36 -15.65
N PRO A 39 4.39 3.85 -16.73
CA PRO A 39 3.56 5.05 -16.68
C PRO A 39 2.27 4.90 -15.87
N GLN A 40 1.66 3.71 -15.90
CA GLN A 40 0.41 3.39 -15.21
C GLN A 40 0.63 2.16 -14.33
N VAL A 41 1.16 2.38 -13.13
CA VAL A 41 1.44 1.32 -12.16
C VAL A 41 0.12 0.74 -11.65
N ASN A 42 0.06 -0.59 -11.54
CA ASN A 42 -1.08 -1.35 -11.01
C ASN A 42 -0.53 -2.54 -10.20
N LYS A 43 -1.39 -3.29 -9.51
CA LYS A 43 -0.98 -4.41 -8.65
C LYS A 43 -0.18 -5.52 -9.36
N GLU A 44 -0.36 -5.72 -10.66
CA GLU A 44 0.40 -6.72 -11.43
C GLU A 44 1.85 -6.31 -11.65
N HIS A 45 2.15 -5.01 -11.52
CA HIS A 45 3.50 -4.47 -11.57
C HIS A 45 4.23 -4.55 -10.21
N GLU A 46 3.58 -5.04 -9.15
CA GLU A 46 4.23 -5.22 -7.87
C GLU A 46 5.32 -6.30 -7.97
N GLY A 47 6.53 -5.98 -7.54
CA GLY A 47 7.65 -6.90 -7.68
C GLY A 47 9.02 -6.28 -7.48
N LEU A 48 10.03 -7.13 -7.59
CA LEU A 48 11.43 -6.76 -7.40
C LEU A 48 12.13 -6.67 -8.76
N TYR A 49 12.56 -5.46 -9.11
CA TYR A 49 13.16 -5.13 -10.39
C TYR A 49 14.67 -5.05 -10.27
N TYR A 50 15.39 -5.55 -11.28
CA TYR A 50 16.85 -5.54 -11.30
C TYR A 50 17.38 -5.08 -12.66
N CYS A 51 18.47 -4.33 -12.64
CA CYS A 51 19.33 -4.17 -13.81
C CYS A 51 20.42 -5.24 -13.78
N GLY A 52 20.62 -5.92 -14.90
CA GLY A 52 21.66 -6.93 -15.05
C GLY A 52 22.55 -6.63 -16.25
N LYS A 53 23.87 -6.74 -16.06
CA LYS A 53 24.85 -6.75 -17.15
C LYS A 53 25.24 -8.19 -17.41
N PHE A 54 25.05 -8.64 -18.64
CA PHE A 54 25.36 -10.00 -19.08
C PHE A 54 26.49 -9.96 -20.11
N ASN A 55 27.30 -11.02 -20.17
CA ASN A 55 28.29 -11.20 -21.24
C ASN A 55 27.61 -11.78 -22.50
N HIS A 56 28.40 -12.01 -23.55
CA HIS A 56 27.90 -12.55 -24.82
C HIS A 56 27.31 -13.97 -24.67
N GLU A 57 27.76 -14.73 -23.66
CA GLU A 57 27.25 -16.06 -23.32
C GLU A 57 25.97 -16.01 -22.46
N LYS A 58 25.38 -14.82 -22.27
CA LYS A 58 24.19 -14.57 -21.42
C LYS A 58 24.39 -14.93 -19.95
N VAL A 59 25.64 -14.95 -19.48
CA VAL A 59 25.98 -15.12 -18.08
C VAL A 59 25.98 -13.76 -17.39
N ALA A 60 25.32 -13.68 -16.23
CA ALA A 60 25.26 -12.47 -15.43
C ALA A 60 26.67 -12.11 -14.93
N VAL A 61 27.17 -10.96 -15.38
CA VAL A 61 28.44 -10.39 -14.93
C VAL A 61 28.22 -9.55 -13.67
N LYS A 62 27.12 -8.80 -13.62
CA LYS A 62 26.75 -7.97 -12.47
C LYS A 62 25.24 -7.76 -12.42
N LEU A 63 24.65 -7.85 -11.24
CA LEU A 63 23.28 -7.38 -10.97
C LEU A 63 23.33 -6.13 -10.09
N SER A 64 22.32 -5.27 -10.21
CA SER A 64 22.03 -4.21 -9.25
C SER A 64 21.49 -4.79 -7.94
N ASP A 65 21.47 -3.98 -6.88
CA ASP A 65 20.83 -4.33 -5.60
C ASP A 65 19.31 -4.51 -5.71
N GLY A 66 18.72 -3.97 -6.79
CA GLY A 66 17.31 -4.10 -7.12
C GLY A 66 16.43 -3.01 -6.51
N ALA A 67 15.21 -2.89 -7.01
CA ALA A 67 14.20 -1.94 -6.54
C ALA A 67 12.88 -2.68 -6.31
N LEU A 68 12.40 -2.68 -5.07
CA LEU A 68 11.08 -3.21 -4.73
C LEU A 68 10.02 -2.16 -5.05
N LEU A 69 9.16 -2.48 -6.01
CA LEU A 69 7.96 -1.69 -6.30
C LEU A 69 6.79 -2.32 -5.56
N THR A 70 6.27 -1.62 -4.55
CA THR A 70 5.03 -1.98 -3.85
C THR A 70 3.94 -1.02 -4.28
N VAL A 71 2.79 -1.56 -4.69
CA VAL A 71 1.67 -0.75 -5.15
C VAL A 71 0.64 -0.76 -4.06
N THR A 72 0.44 0.36 -3.37
CA THR A 72 -0.60 0.49 -2.34
C THR A 72 -1.88 0.94 -2.98
N ASP A 73 -2.98 0.22 -2.74
CA ASP A 73 -4.29 0.78 -3.01
C ASP A 73 -4.58 1.80 -1.91
N ASP A 74 -5.08 2.98 -2.28
CA ASP A 74 -5.33 4.15 -1.41
C ASP A 74 -6.37 3.88 -0.29
N ILE A 75 -6.80 2.62 -0.11
CA ILE A 75 -7.88 2.19 0.77
C ILE A 75 -7.38 1.35 1.94
N ASP A 76 -6.11 0.92 1.95
CA ASP A 76 -5.62 0.03 3.03
C ASP A 76 -5.03 0.83 4.21
N VAL A 77 -5.77 1.84 4.69
CA VAL A 77 -5.50 2.39 6.02
C VAL A 77 -5.85 1.29 7.01
N LYS A 78 -4.83 0.58 7.49
CA LYS A 78 -5.00 -0.40 8.57
C LYS A 78 -5.41 0.34 9.83
N VAL A 79 -6.71 0.28 10.12
CA VAL A 79 -7.30 0.77 11.37
C VAL A 79 -7.65 -0.42 12.23
N SER A 80 -7.08 -0.46 13.43
CA SER A 80 -7.47 -1.43 14.47
C SER A 80 -8.18 -0.70 15.60
N VAL A 81 -9.32 -1.22 16.01
CA VAL A 81 -10.15 -0.66 17.08
C VAL A 81 -10.17 -1.63 18.24
N PHE A 82 -9.79 -1.15 19.42
CA PHE A 82 -9.79 -1.92 20.66
C PHE A 82 -10.74 -1.28 21.66
N GLN A 83 -11.65 -2.08 22.22
CA GLN A 83 -12.57 -1.65 23.26
C GLN A 83 -12.32 -2.46 24.53
N SER A 84 -12.23 -1.78 25.66
CA SER A 84 -12.15 -2.46 26.95
C SER A 84 -13.51 -3.09 27.28
N SER A 85 -13.56 -4.42 27.44
CA SER A 85 -14.78 -5.12 27.84
C SER A 85 -15.12 -4.75 29.28
N VAL A 86 -16.23 -4.05 29.47
CA VAL A 86 -16.84 -3.83 30.79
C VAL A 86 -18.02 -4.78 30.90
N SER A 87 -17.92 -5.80 31.75
CA SER A 87 -18.99 -6.79 32.00
C SER A 87 -19.82 -6.50 33.25
N ASP A 88 -19.54 -5.40 33.95
CA ASP A 88 -20.14 -5.13 35.24
C ASP A 88 -21.54 -4.54 35.11
N SER A 89 -22.46 -5.02 35.95
CA SER A 89 -23.78 -4.43 36.08
C SER A 89 -23.67 -3.11 36.83
N VAL A 90 -24.25 -2.06 36.27
CA VAL A 90 -24.29 -0.73 36.90
C VAL A 90 -25.67 -0.48 37.53
N PRO A 91 -25.74 0.13 38.73
CA PRO A 91 -27.02 0.50 39.33
C PRO A 91 -27.81 1.47 38.45
N ALA A 92 -29.13 1.45 38.57
CA ALA A 92 -29.99 2.40 37.88
C ALA A 92 -29.63 3.84 38.30
N GLY A 93 -29.42 4.72 37.31
CA GLY A 93 -29.03 6.12 37.53
C GLY A 93 -27.52 6.34 37.69
N ALA A 94 -26.70 5.28 37.76
CA ALA A 94 -25.25 5.41 37.71
C ALA A 94 -24.75 5.70 36.29
N SER A 95 -23.61 6.38 36.19
CA SER A 95 -22.93 6.64 34.91
C SER A 95 -21.76 5.68 34.73
N VAL A 96 -21.47 5.31 33.48
CA VAL A 96 -20.33 4.47 33.11
C VAL A 96 -19.56 5.12 31.98
N THR A 97 -18.24 4.92 31.94
CA THR A 97 -17.37 5.38 30.87
C THR A 97 -16.89 4.18 30.07
N LEU A 98 -17.02 4.23 28.75
CA LEU A 98 -16.49 3.24 27.83
C LEU A 98 -15.20 3.78 27.20
N GLN A 99 -14.18 2.94 27.06
CA GLN A 99 -12.90 3.31 26.46
C GLN A 99 -12.69 2.61 25.13
N CYS A 100 -12.28 3.39 24.13
CA CYS A 100 -11.92 2.92 22.79
C CYS A 100 -10.54 3.47 22.43
N SER A 101 -9.65 2.58 22.02
CA SER A 101 -8.33 2.91 21.50
C SER A 101 -8.31 2.60 20.01
N VAL A 102 -7.91 3.58 19.21
CA VAL A 102 -7.81 3.44 17.76
C VAL A 102 -6.34 3.52 17.37
N LEU A 103 -5.84 2.47 16.73
CA LEU A 103 -4.50 2.43 16.15
C LEU A 103 -4.64 2.56 14.63
N SER A 104 -3.96 3.55 14.06
CA SER A 104 -3.87 3.76 12.60
C SER A 104 -2.42 3.96 12.21
N GLU A 105 -2.01 3.34 11.11
CA GLU A 105 -0.69 3.55 10.51
C GLU A 105 -0.58 4.93 9.82
N SER A 106 -1.71 5.57 9.52
CA SER A 106 -1.74 6.91 8.94
C SER A 106 -1.80 7.98 10.04
N ARG A 107 -0.87 8.93 10.02
CA ARG A 107 -0.88 10.09 10.95
C ARG A 107 -1.89 11.17 10.55
N ALA A 108 -2.53 11.05 9.39
CA ALA A 108 -3.27 12.13 8.72
C ALA A 108 -4.72 11.79 8.34
N ALA A 109 -5.24 10.62 8.70
CA ALA A 109 -6.65 10.36 8.49
C ALA A 109 -7.46 11.12 9.55
N GLU A 110 -8.37 11.97 9.09
CA GLU A 110 -9.47 12.53 9.88
C GLU A 110 -10.37 11.36 10.35
N LEU A 111 -9.93 10.64 11.38
CA LEU A 111 -10.64 9.48 11.87
C LEU A 111 -11.91 9.93 12.59
N GLN A 112 -13.04 9.55 12.04
CA GLN A 112 -14.32 9.64 12.71
C GLN A 112 -14.59 8.35 13.49
N VAL A 113 -14.75 8.45 14.80
CA VAL A 113 -15.07 7.31 15.66
C VAL A 113 -16.55 7.37 16.02
N LEU A 114 -17.29 6.31 15.68
CA LEU A 114 -18.71 6.16 16.01
C LEU A 114 -18.90 5.06 17.05
N TRP A 115 -19.69 5.36 18.09
CA TRP A 115 -20.09 4.39 19.09
C TRP A 115 -21.51 3.93 18.83
N PHE A 116 -21.70 2.61 18.80
CA PHE A 116 -23.01 1.99 18.61
C PHE A 116 -23.42 1.24 19.87
N ARG A 117 -24.68 1.40 20.26
CA ARG A 117 -25.32 0.47 21.19
C ARG A 117 -25.69 -0.79 20.42
N ALA A 118 -25.18 -1.94 20.87
CA ALA A 118 -25.55 -3.23 20.32
C ALA A 118 -27.07 -3.44 20.44
N ALA A 119 -27.65 -4.00 19.39
CA ALA A 119 -29.09 -4.24 19.30
C ALA A 119 -29.34 -5.73 18.97
N PRO A 120 -30.51 -6.28 19.37
CA PRO A 120 -30.92 -7.62 18.95
C PRO A 120 -30.87 -7.79 17.42
N PRO A 121 -30.71 -9.03 16.91
CA PRO A 121 -30.50 -9.29 15.49
C PRO A 121 -31.57 -8.72 14.55
N GLN A 122 -32.80 -8.53 15.05
CA GLN A 122 -33.94 -8.01 14.29
C GLN A 122 -34.09 -6.48 14.35
N SER A 123 -33.07 -5.77 14.83
CA SER A 123 -33.11 -4.32 15.02
C SER A 123 -31.80 -3.64 14.62
N HIS A 124 -31.87 -2.35 14.31
CA HIS A 124 -30.71 -1.58 13.90
C HIS A 124 -29.94 -1.05 15.13
N PRO A 125 -28.59 -1.14 15.15
CA PRO A 125 -27.77 -0.50 16.16
C PRO A 125 -28.00 1.02 16.18
N GLN A 126 -28.01 1.60 17.38
CA GLN A 126 -28.18 3.05 17.55
C GLN A 126 -26.84 3.72 17.81
N ILE A 127 -26.56 4.83 17.13
CA ILE A 127 -25.40 5.66 17.41
C ILE A 127 -25.63 6.36 18.76
N ILE A 128 -24.69 6.18 19.69
CA ILE A 128 -24.75 6.80 21.02
C ILE A 128 -23.73 7.94 21.18
N TYR A 129 -22.68 7.97 20.35
CA TYR A 129 -21.68 9.03 20.37
C TYR A 129 -20.89 9.07 19.06
N THR A 130 -20.51 10.27 18.63
CA THR A 130 -19.62 10.50 17.49
C THR A 130 -18.47 11.37 17.94
N HIS A 131 -17.25 10.97 17.60
CA HIS A 131 -16.04 11.74 17.86
C HIS A 131 -15.33 12.03 16.55
N HIS A 132 -15.01 13.30 16.33
CA HIS A 132 -14.26 13.75 15.16
C HIS A 132 -12.92 14.30 15.62
N ASN A 133 -11.83 13.63 15.26
CA ASN A 133 -10.49 14.11 15.59
C ASN A 133 -9.94 14.96 14.45
N SER A 134 -10.16 16.28 14.49
CA SER A 134 -9.52 17.23 13.58
C SER A 134 -8.16 17.64 14.15
N SER A 135 -7.08 17.02 13.69
CA SER A 135 -5.73 17.50 13.98
C SER A 135 -5.37 18.66 13.05
N HIS A 136 -5.87 19.86 13.32
CA HIS A 136 -5.27 21.09 12.77
C HIS A 136 -4.08 21.49 13.66
N GLN A 137 -2.92 20.87 13.42
CA GLN A 137 -1.64 21.46 13.79
C GLN A 137 -0.99 21.99 12.52
N TYR A 138 -1.10 23.30 12.29
CA TYR A 138 -0.22 24.00 11.36
C TYR A 138 1.06 24.41 12.11
N PRO A 139 2.24 24.38 11.45
CA PRO A 139 3.55 24.71 12.02
C PRO A 139 3.68 26.15 12.51
#